data_AF-A0A6A7AHS1-F1
#
_entry.id   AF-A0A6A7AHS1-F1
#
_cell.length_a   1.000
_cell.length_b   1.000
_cell.length_c   1.000
_cell.angle_alpha   90.00
_cell.angle_beta   90.00
_cell.angle_gamma   90.00
#
_symmetry.space_group_name_H-M   'P 1'
#
loop_
_entity.id
_entity.type
_entity.pdbx_description
1 polymer ?
#
loop_
_entity_poly.entity_id
_entity_poly.type
_entity_poly.pdbx_seq_one_letter_code
_entity_poly.pdbx_strand_id
1 'polypeptide(L)'
;MYATLVLSTLVANSLAAPLAQTTTPDSWKIATDSTVNCDKTSEYTIGGNQGILLDTLLTNACTAMIPCAYATRPESLICTLATDISLKEQKTTTQHANVLYKGNKQSGWDAKFTVTPPTQPSDLGARWAKEDCYGYFAHVLDKWEPEGCHTNQGMGIGSITVGSESPLKGTVFEVAIVKRQ
;
A
#
# COMPACT_ATOMS: atom_id res chain seq x y z
N MET A 1 -42.74 51.44 19.91
CA MET A 1 -42.54 50.11 19.32
C MET A 1 -41.54 50.23 18.17
N TYR A 2 -40.69 49.22 18.01
CA TYR A 2 -39.54 49.11 17.07
C TYR A 2 -38.20 49.66 17.58
N ALA A 3 -37.46 48.79 18.27
CA ALA A 3 -36.00 48.84 18.35
C ALA A 3 -35.48 47.55 17.69
N THR A 4 -34.74 47.73 16.60
CA THR A 4 -34.25 46.70 15.68
C THR A 4 -33.04 45.97 16.28
N LEU A 5 -33.11 44.64 16.33
CA LEU A 5 -32.00 43.74 16.64
C LEU A 5 -31.00 43.73 15.47
N VAL A 6 -29.74 44.07 15.73
CA VAL A 6 -28.63 43.88 14.76
C VAL A 6 -27.89 42.59 15.13
N LEU A 7 -28.02 41.60 14.24
CA LEU A 7 -27.43 40.27 14.32
C LEU A 7 -25.92 40.29 14.08
N SER A 8 -25.21 39.51 14.89
CA SER A 8 -23.78 39.20 14.81
C SER A 8 -23.41 38.40 13.56
N THR A 9 -22.25 38.68 12.97
CA THR A 9 -21.53 37.74 12.10
C THR A 9 -20.03 37.79 12.40
N LEU A 10 -19.54 36.82 13.20
CA LEU A 10 -18.12 36.47 13.22
C LEU A 10 -17.88 35.43 12.12
N VAL A 11 -17.08 35.76 11.12
CA VAL A 11 -16.58 34.79 10.14
C VAL A 11 -15.21 34.34 10.62
N ALA A 12 -15.15 33.20 11.31
CA ALA A 12 -13.89 32.52 11.60
C ALA A 12 -13.49 31.73 10.35
N ASN A 13 -12.46 32.20 9.64
CA ASN A 13 -11.81 31.43 8.58
C ASN A 13 -10.95 30.33 9.24
N SER A 14 -11.54 29.16 9.50
CA SER A 14 -10.78 27.95 9.78
C SER A 14 -10.18 27.44 8.46
N LEU A 15 -8.92 27.80 8.19
CA LEU A 15 -8.10 27.07 7.22
C LEU A 15 -7.77 25.69 7.82
N ALA A 16 -8.73 24.78 7.77
CA ALA A 16 -8.44 23.36 7.92
C ALA A 16 -7.72 22.93 6.64
N ALA A 17 -6.39 22.88 6.70
CA ALA A 17 -5.62 22.20 5.67
C ALA A 17 -6.12 20.74 5.60
N PRO A 18 -6.51 20.23 4.42
CA PRO A 18 -6.83 18.82 4.31
C PRO A 18 -5.55 18.05 4.57
N LEU A 19 -5.50 17.34 5.69
CA LEU A 19 -4.62 16.19 5.84
C LEU A 19 -4.97 15.26 4.67
N ALA A 20 -4.09 15.20 3.68
CA ALA A 20 -4.19 14.24 2.59
C ALA A 20 -4.05 12.85 3.22
N GLN A 21 -5.16 12.29 3.68
CA GLN A 21 -5.27 10.89 4.03
C GLN A 21 -5.10 10.12 2.72
N THR A 22 -3.97 9.46 2.56
CA THR A 22 -3.76 8.43 1.53
C THR A 22 -4.53 7.17 1.93
N THR A 23 -5.83 7.31 2.17
CA THR A 23 -6.73 6.17 2.04
C THR A 23 -6.70 5.75 0.58
N THR A 24 -6.67 4.44 0.30
CA THR A 24 -7.01 3.91 -1.03
C THR A 24 -8.17 4.74 -1.58
N PRO A 25 -8.05 5.36 -2.77
CA PRO A 25 -9.17 6.09 -3.34
C PRO A 25 -10.37 5.13 -3.41
N ASP A 26 -11.56 5.60 -3.03
CA ASP A 26 -12.80 4.79 -2.97
C ASP A 26 -13.13 4.01 -4.26
N SER A 27 -12.42 4.31 -5.35
CA SER A 27 -12.51 3.69 -6.66
C SER A 27 -11.59 2.48 -6.89
N TRP A 28 -10.50 2.30 -6.13
CA TRP A 28 -9.59 1.16 -6.35
C TRP A 28 -10.23 -0.13 -5.84
N LYS A 29 -10.20 -1.17 -6.69
CA LYS A 29 -10.74 -2.49 -6.38
C LYS A 29 -9.74 -3.55 -6.76
N ILE A 30 -9.68 -4.60 -5.95
CA ILE A 30 -8.96 -5.82 -6.27
C ILE A 30 -9.50 -6.41 -7.59
N ALA A 31 -8.61 -6.93 -8.43
CA ALA A 31 -8.99 -7.61 -9.66
C ALA A 31 -9.79 -8.90 -9.37
N THR A 32 -10.78 -9.20 -10.22
CA THR A 32 -11.59 -10.41 -10.14
C THR A 32 -10.70 -11.66 -10.17
N ASP A 33 -11.05 -12.69 -9.39
CA ASP A 33 -10.29 -13.96 -9.27
C ASP A 33 -8.85 -13.83 -8.74
N SER A 34 -8.51 -12.69 -8.11
CA SER A 34 -7.24 -12.57 -7.40
C SER A 34 -7.18 -13.55 -6.25
N THR A 35 -6.03 -14.20 -6.07
CA THR A 35 -5.84 -15.25 -5.05
C THR A 35 -4.83 -14.80 -4.02
N VAL A 36 -5.23 -14.82 -2.74
CA VAL A 36 -4.34 -14.56 -1.61
C VAL A 36 -3.81 -15.88 -1.05
N ASN A 37 -2.52 -15.92 -0.77
CA ASN A 37 -1.85 -17.02 -0.10
C ASN A 37 -1.04 -16.50 1.09
N CYS A 38 -1.55 -16.72 2.29
CA CYS A 38 -0.91 -16.32 3.53
C CYS A 38 0.10 -17.37 4.00
N ASP A 39 1.23 -16.92 4.54
CA ASP A 39 2.21 -17.81 5.14
C ASP A 39 1.72 -18.26 6.51
N LYS A 40 1.16 -19.47 6.54
CA LYS A 40 0.68 -20.13 7.77
C LYS A 40 1.77 -20.77 8.61
N THR A 41 3.02 -20.76 8.12
CA THR A 41 4.17 -21.39 8.78
C THR A 41 4.99 -20.39 9.58
N SER A 42 4.94 -19.11 9.21
CA SER A 42 5.60 -18.03 9.95
C SER A 42 4.86 -17.68 11.23
N GLU A 43 5.59 -17.61 12.34
CA GLU A 43 5.09 -17.07 13.62
C GLU A 43 5.38 -15.56 13.77
N TYR A 44 5.90 -14.94 12.70
CA TYR A 44 6.17 -13.51 12.62
C TYR A 44 5.01 -12.77 11.96
N THR A 45 4.64 -11.63 12.54
CA THR A 45 3.67 -10.68 11.98
C THR A 45 4.24 -9.27 11.95
N ILE A 46 3.68 -8.41 11.10
CA ILE A 46 3.91 -6.98 11.16
C ILE A 46 2.93 -6.40 12.18
N GLY A 47 3.48 -5.83 13.24
CA GLY A 47 2.78 -5.15 14.31
C GLY A 47 2.46 -3.68 13.99
N GLY A 48 1.36 -3.23 14.55
CA GLY A 48 0.84 -1.88 14.38
C GLY A 48 -0.68 -1.89 14.30
N ASN A 49 -1.32 -0.83 14.79
CA ASN A 49 -2.74 -0.64 14.58
C ASN A 49 -2.99 -0.34 13.09
N GLN A 50 -4.06 -0.89 12.53
CA GLN A 50 -4.55 -0.55 11.19
C GLN A 50 -4.67 0.98 11.05
N GLY A 51 -4.32 1.51 9.88
CA GLY A 51 -4.30 2.94 9.60
C GLY A 51 -2.89 3.51 9.44
N ILE A 52 -2.46 4.42 10.31
CA ILE A 52 -1.30 5.32 10.08
C ILE A 52 0.02 4.57 9.86
N LEU A 53 0.31 3.54 10.65
CA LEU A 53 1.57 2.80 10.54
C LEU A 53 1.61 1.97 9.25
N LEU A 54 0.49 1.33 8.90
CA LEU A 54 0.36 0.60 7.64
C LEU A 54 0.48 1.56 6.45
N ASP A 55 -0.21 2.69 6.49
CA ASP A 55 -0.19 3.69 5.42
C ASP A 55 1.23 4.24 5.17
N THR A 56 1.96 4.55 6.23
CA THR A 56 3.36 4.99 6.13
C THR A 56 4.25 3.90 5.55
N LEU A 57 4.09 2.66 6.02
CA LEU A 57 4.86 1.51 5.56
C LEU A 57 4.65 1.26 4.06
N LEU A 58 3.39 1.24 3.62
CA LEU A 58 3.01 1.04 2.23
C LEU A 58 3.43 2.21 1.34
N THR A 59 3.25 3.44 1.80
CA THR A 59 3.67 4.64 1.06
C THR A 59 5.17 4.64 0.83
N ASN A 60 5.98 4.30 1.85
CA ASN A 60 7.42 4.21 1.71
C ASN A 60 7.82 3.08 0.74
N ALA A 61 7.21 1.90 0.87
CA ALA A 61 7.47 0.77 -0.02
C ALA A 61 7.15 1.13 -1.49
N CYS A 62 5.97 1.67 -1.75
CA CYS A 62 5.54 2.02 -3.10
C CYS A 62 6.32 3.20 -3.68
N THR A 63 6.68 4.20 -2.87
CA THR A 63 7.56 5.29 -3.32
C THR A 63 8.92 4.76 -3.76
N ALA A 64 9.48 3.76 -3.07
CA ALA A 64 10.74 3.15 -3.48
C ALA A 64 10.62 2.34 -4.79
N MET A 65 9.50 1.66 -5.01
CA MET A 65 9.31 0.82 -6.21
C MET A 65 8.86 1.61 -7.44
N ILE A 66 8.06 2.66 -7.27
CA ILE A 66 7.53 3.52 -8.35
C ILE A 66 7.71 5.00 -8.03
N PRO A 67 8.97 5.47 -7.89
CA PRO A 67 9.25 6.85 -7.45
C PRO A 67 8.59 7.90 -8.37
N CYS A 68 8.49 7.64 -9.67
CA CYS A 68 7.85 8.56 -10.61
C CYS A 68 6.34 8.75 -10.41
N ALA A 69 5.65 7.79 -9.81
CA ALA A 69 4.22 7.92 -9.49
C ALA A 69 3.98 8.71 -8.20
N TYR A 70 5.00 8.86 -7.35
CA TYR A 70 4.94 9.56 -6.06
C TYR A 70 5.68 10.90 -6.07
N ALA A 71 6.42 11.20 -7.13
CA ALA A 71 7.11 12.47 -7.28
C ALA A 71 6.09 13.61 -7.42
N THR A 72 5.96 14.44 -6.39
CA THR A 72 5.35 15.79 -6.48
C THR A 72 6.25 16.80 -7.21
N ARG A 73 7.26 16.29 -7.95
CA ARG A 73 8.52 16.89 -8.43
C ARG A 73 9.59 17.09 -7.34
N PRO A 74 10.79 16.51 -7.57
CA PRO A 74 12.05 17.22 -7.34
C PRO A 74 13.02 17.12 -8.54
N GLU A 75 13.97 18.05 -8.60
CA GLU A 75 14.81 18.49 -9.74
C GLU A 75 15.79 17.44 -10.35
N SER A 76 15.81 16.19 -9.89
CA SER A 76 16.80 15.18 -10.31
C SER A 76 16.26 13.88 -10.90
N LEU A 77 14.94 13.65 -10.88
CA LEU A 77 14.32 12.48 -11.53
C LEU A 77 13.58 12.91 -12.81
N ILE A 78 14.12 12.52 -13.98
CA ILE A 78 13.42 12.71 -15.26
C ILE A 78 12.37 11.61 -15.40
N CYS A 79 11.17 11.88 -14.92
CA CYS A 79 10.01 11.02 -15.13
C CYS A 79 9.30 11.41 -16.42
N THR A 80 9.15 10.47 -17.35
CA THR A 80 8.16 10.61 -18.43
C THR A 80 6.77 10.52 -17.79
N LEU A 81 5.84 11.42 -18.15
CA LEU A 81 4.48 11.59 -17.61
C LEU A 81 3.52 10.37 -17.76
N ALA A 82 4.04 9.16 -17.97
CA ALA A 82 3.21 7.97 -18.02
C ALA A 82 2.67 7.67 -16.62
N THR A 83 1.34 7.78 -16.48
CA THR A 83 0.58 7.35 -15.29
C THR A 83 0.68 5.83 -15.07
N ASP A 84 0.96 5.09 -16.13
CA ASP A 84 1.12 3.64 -16.12
C ASP A 84 2.60 3.26 -16.23
N ILE A 85 3.17 2.75 -15.14
CA ILE A 85 4.59 2.37 -15.09
C ILE A 85 4.72 0.94 -15.61
N SER A 86 5.65 0.71 -16.53
CA SER A 86 5.93 -0.64 -17.00
C SER A 86 6.62 -1.46 -15.91
N LEU A 87 6.03 -2.62 -15.57
CA LEU A 87 6.60 -3.63 -14.68
C LEU A 87 7.28 -4.71 -15.53
N LYS A 88 8.49 -4.41 -16.00
CA LYS A 88 9.28 -5.34 -16.83
C LYS A 88 10.07 -6.35 -16.00
N GLU A 89 10.49 -5.93 -14.81
CA GLU A 89 11.35 -6.70 -13.92
C GLU A 89 10.74 -6.74 -12.52
N GLN A 90 11.18 -7.72 -11.75
CA GLN A 90 10.83 -7.80 -10.34
C GLN A 90 11.32 -6.54 -9.61
N LYS A 91 10.46 -5.99 -8.77
CA LYS A 91 10.80 -4.87 -7.89
C LYS A 91 10.76 -5.32 -6.45
N THR A 92 11.73 -4.89 -5.67
CA THR A 92 11.88 -5.26 -4.26
C THR A 92 12.26 -4.04 -3.46
N THR A 93 11.70 -3.93 -2.25
CA THR A 93 12.13 -2.94 -1.27
C THR A 93 11.99 -3.52 0.14
N THR A 94 12.85 -3.07 1.04
CA THR A 94 12.81 -3.44 2.46
C THR A 94 12.52 -2.19 3.27
N GLN A 95 11.54 -2.27 4.15
CA GLN A 95 11.07 -1.16 4.96
C GLN A 95 11.12 -1.54 6.44
N HIS A 96 11.55 -0.58 7.25
CA HIS A 96 11.49 -0.73 8.69
C HIS A 96 10.05 -0.91 9.15
N ALA A 97 9.81 -1.97 9.90
CA ALA A 97 8.49 -2.32 10.40
C ALA A 97 8.58 -2.81 11.86
N ASN A 98 7.50 -2.64 12.61
CA ASN A 98 7.42 -3.20 13.96
C ASN A 98 7.12 -4.69 13.86
N VAL A 99 8.14 -5.55 13.77
CA VAL A 99 7.92 -6.99 13.68
C VAL A 99 7.57 -7.57 15.05
N LEU A 100 6.59 -8.48 15.08
CA LEU A 100 6.21 -9.26 16.25
C LEU A 100 6.52 -10.74 15.99
N TYR A 101 6.95 -11.46 17.02
CA TYR A 101 7.04 -12.92 17.03
C TYR A 101 6.18 -13.42 18.20
N LYS A 102 5.12 -14.17 17.88
CA LYS A 102 4.12 -14.60 18.88
C LYS A 102 3.58 -13.42 19.72
N GLY A 103 3.33 -12.28 19.06
CA GLY A 103 2.87 -11.04 19.71
C GLY A 103 3.94 -10.23 20.44
N ASN A 104 5.19 -10.70 20.54
CA ASN A 104 6.27 -9.97 21.20
C ASN A 104 7.12 -9.20 20.20
N LYS A 105 7.41 -7.92 20.47
CA LYS A 105 8.24 -7.08 19.60
C LYS A 105 9.63 -7.67 19.37
N GLN A 106 10.03 -7.72 18.11
CA GLN A 106 11.35 -8.17 17.68
C GLN A 106 12.13 -7.02 17.05
N SER A 107 13.39 -6.89 17.44
CA SER A 107 14.34 -5.96 16.84
C SER A 107 15.19 -6.65 15.77
N GLY A 108 15.70 -5.89 14.80
CA GLY A 108 16.59 -6.40 13.76
C GLY A 108 15.88 -7.14 12.63
N TRP A 109 14.57 -6.92 12.48
CA TRP A 109 13.75 -7.45 11.40
C TRP A 109 13.03 -6.32 10.69
N ASP A 110 12.81 -6.50 9.40
CA ASP A 110 12.17 -5.53 8.51
C ASP A 110 11.15 -6.24 7.60
N ALA A 111 10.22 -5.47 7.02
CA ALA A 111 9.26 -5.96 6.05
C ALA A 111 9.81 -5.81 4.63
N LYS A 112 9.87 -6.91 3.88
CA LYS A 112 10.26 -6.94 2.48
C LYS A 112 9.01 -6.99 1.61
N PHE A 113 8.91 -6.05 0.68
CA PHE A 113 7.85 -5.97 -0.31
C PHE A 113 8.43 -6.31 -1.67
N THR A 114 7.79 -7.23 -2.37
CA THR A 114 8.23 -7.71 -3.68
C THR A 114 7.07 -7.69 -4.66
N VAL A 115 7.30 -7.22 -5.87
CA VAL A 115 6.35 -7.25 -6.98
C VAL A 115 7.00 -7.99 -8.14
N THR A 116 6.46 -9.14 -8.47
CA THR A 116 6.98 -10.00 -9.53
C THR A 116 6.03 -9.95 -10.74
N PRO A 117 6.50 -9.51 -11.92
CA PRO A 117 5.66 -9.46 -13.12
C PRO A 117 5.18 -10.87 -13.54
N PRO A 118 4.12 -10.97 -14.36
CA PRO A 118 3.65 -12.25 -14.88
C PRO A 118 4.73 -12.89 -15.78
N THR A 119 4.84 -14.22 -15.71
CA THR A 119 5.82 -15.00 -16.48
C THR A 119 5.63 -14.86 -18.00
N GLN A 120 4.40 -14.60 -18.44
CA GLN A 120 4.06 -14.25 -19.82
C GLN A 120 3.43 -12.86 -19.82
N PRO A 121 4.22 -11.79 -20.04
CA PRO A 121 3.66 -10.46 -20.18
C PRO A 121 2.73 -10.43 -21.40
N SER A 122 1.59 -9.74 -21.29
CA SER A 122 0.78 -9.38 -22.45
C SER A 122 1.62 -8.59 -23.45
N ASP A 123 1.19 -8.49 -24.72
CA ASP A 123 1.91 -7.75 -25.76
C ASP A 123 2.19 -6.27 -25.39
N LEU A 124 1.47 -5.72 -24.41
CA LEU A 124 1.62 -4.35 -23.90
C LEU A 124 2.53 -4.25 -22.64
N GLY A 125 2.94 -5.39 -22.08
CA GLY A 125 3.65 -5.51 -20.81
C GLY A 125 2.75 -5.24 -19.61
N ALA A 126 3.07 -5.84 -18.46
CA ALA A 126 2.40 -5.52 -17.21
C ALA A 126 2.62 -4.03 -16.87
N ARG A 127 1.53 -3.34 -16.54
CA ARG A 127 1.54 -1.92 -16.18
C ARG A 127 0.75 -1.72 -14.92
N TRP A 128 1.35 -1.01 -13.97
CA TRP A 128 0.73 -0.68 -12.69
C TRP A 128 0.71 0.82 -12.46
N ALA A 129 -0.37 1.26 -11.82
CA ALA A 129 -0.52 2.61 -11.29
C ALA A 129 -0.07 2.70 -9.82
N LYS A 130 -0.07 3.91 -9.29
CA LYS A 130 0.18 4.19 -7.87
C LYS A 130 -0.77 3.39 -6.97
N GLU A 131 -2.03 3.38 -7.36
CA GLU A 131 -3.14 2.77 -6.64
C GLU A 131 -3.01 1.25 -6.62
N ASP A 132 -2.48 0.64 -7.68
CA ASP A 132 -2.22 -0.81 -7.70
C ASP A 132 -1.13 -1.20 -6.72
N CYS A 133 -0.01 -0.44 -6.69
CA CYS A 133 1.06 -0.72 -5.74
C CYS A 133 0.53 -0.70 -4.31
N TYR A 134 -0.16 0.38 -3.93
CA TYR A 134 -0.68 0.52 -2.58
C TYR A 134 -1.78 -0.51 -2.31
N GLY A 135 -2.75 -0.63 -3.22
CA GLY A 135 -3.98 -1.38 -3.03
C GLY A 135 -3.73 -2.88 -2.85
N TYR A 136 -2.86 -3.51 -3.65
CA TYR A 136 -2.60 -4.94 -3.50
C TYR A 136 -1.86 -5.26 -2.20
N PHE A 137 -0.85 -4.47 -1.80
CA PHE A 137 -0.19 -4.67 -0.50
C PHE A 137 -1.11 -4.36 0.68
N ALA A 138 -1.92 -3.31 0.59
CA ALA A 138 -2.95 -3.02 1.57
C ALA A 138 -3.95 -4.17 1.68
N HIS A 139 -4.36 -4.78 0.57
CA HIS A 139 -5.26 -5.92 0.60
C HIS A 139 -4.67 -7.10 1.38
N VAL A 140 -3.40 -7.43 1.13
CA VAL A 140 -2.70 -8.51 1.85
C VAL A 140 -2.59 -8.20 3.35
N LEU A 141 -2.27 -6.97 3.74
CA LEU A 141 -1.97 -6.64 5.14
C LEU A 141 -3.18 -6.20 5.97
N ASP A 142 -4.19 -5.60 5.35
CA ASP A 142 -5.33 -4.99 6.03
C ASP A 142 -6.57 -5.87 6.07
N LYS A 143 -6.78 -6.74 5.06
CA LYS A 143 -7.92 -7.66 5.06
C LYS A 143 -7.63 -8.86 5.96
N TRP A 144 -8.66 -9.24 6.72
CA TRP A 144 -8.64 -10.43 7.58
C TRP A 144 -8.63 -11.70 6.74
N GLU A 145 -8.08 -12.79 7.28
CA GLU A 145 -8.21 -14.09 6.65
C GLU A 145 -9.69 -14.51 6.51
N PRO A 146 -10.10 -15.08 5.36
CA PRO A 146 -9.26 -15.54 4.24
C PRO A 146 -9.01 -14.50 3.13
N GLU A 147 -9.62 -13.31 3.18
CA GLU A 147 -9.51 -12.31 2.12
C GLU A 147 -8.14 -11.61 2.08
N GLY A 148 -7.48 -11.47 3.22
CA GLY A 148 -6.09 -11.04 3.34
C GLY A 148 -5.36 -11.88 4.37
N CYS A 149 -4.23 -11.39 4.86
CA CYS A 149 -3.38 -12.08 5.83
C CYS A 149 -3.42 -11.45 7.23
N HIS A 150 -4.36 -10.56 7.51
CA HIS A 150 -4.53 -10.03 8.85
C HIS A 150 -5.08 -11.12 9.80
N THR A 151 -4.46 -11.22 10.97
CA THR A 151 -4.84 -12.17 12.03
C THR A 151 -4.95 -11.47 13.38
N ASN A 152 -5.41 -12.19 14.41
CA ASN A 152 -5.45 -11.68 15.78
C ASN A 152 -4.05 -11.33 16.35
N GLN A 153 -2.97 -11.82 15.73
CA GLN A 153 -1.60 -11.53 16.13
C GLN A 153 -1.00 -10.31 15.42
N GLY A 154 -1.75 -9.70 14.49
CA GLY A 154 -1.32 -8.58 13.66
C GLY A 154 -1.41 -8.89 12.17
N MET A 155 -0.75 -8.06 11.36
CA MET A 155 -0.76 -8.18 9.91
C MET A 155 0.19 -9.32 9.51
N GLY A 156 -0.36 -10.46 9.10
CA GLY A 156 0.42 -11.59 8.62
C GLY A 156 1.09 -11.30 7.27
N ILE A 157 2.01 -12.18 6.91
CA ILE A 157 2.77 -12.10 5.66
C ILE A 157 2.23 -13.10 4.63
N GLY A 158 2.52 -12.89 3.37
CA GLY A 158 1.98 -13.71 2.29
C GLY A 158 2.04 -13.00 0.96
N SER A 159 1.25 -13.49 0.02
CA SER A 159 1.21 -12.95 -1.33
C SER A 159 -0.20 -12.87 -1.87
N ILE A 160 -0.40 -11.99 -2.85
CA ILE A 160 -1.57 -11.95 -3.70
C ILE A 160 -1.13 -12.09 -5.16
N THR A 161 -1.75 -13.04 -5.86
CA THR A 161 -1.63 -13.17 -7.32
C THR A 161 -2.80 -12.45 -7.95
N VAL A 162 -2.51 -11.46 -8.80
CA VAL A 162 -3.54 -10.65 -9.46
C VAL A 162 -4.32 -11.51 -10.46
N GLY A 163 -5.64 -11.47 -10.34
CA GLY A 163 -6.56 -12.21 -11.20
C GLY A 163 -6.84 -11.54 -12.55
N SER A 164 -7.97 -11.87 -13.17
CA SER A 164 -8.35 -11.37 -14.48
C SER A 164 -8.82 -9.91 -14.47
N GLU A 165 -9.05 -9.36 -15.66
CA GLU A 165 -9.59 -8.00 -15.85
C GLU A 165 -8.68 -6.86 -15.33
N SER A 166 -7.41 -7.17 -15.09
CA SER A 166 -6.37 -6.22 -14.75
C SER A 166 -5.20 -6.30 -15.75
N PRO A 167 -4.56 -5.17 -16.11
CA PRO A 167 -3.29 -5.17 -16.85
C PRO A 167 -2.15 -5.87 -16.09
N LEU A 168 -2.37 -6.20 -14.80
CA LEU A 168 -1.44 -6.90 -13.93
C LEU A 168 -1.74 -8.38 -13.76
N LYS A 169 -2.67 -8.98 -14.52
CA LYS A 169 -3.00 -10.42 -14.41
C LYS A 169 -1.75 -11.29 -14.31
N GLY A 170 -1.67 -12.12 -13.27
CA GLY A 170 -0.54 -13.00 -12.97
C GLY A 170 0.66 -12.35 -12.28
N THR A 171 0.61 -11.03 -12.03
CA THR A 171 1.58 -10.35 -11.17
C THR A 171 1.41 -10.84 -9.73
N VAL A 172 2.52 -11.05 -9.03
CA VAL A 172 2.52 -11.43 -7.62
C VAL A 172 3.02 -10.28 -6.77
N PHE A 173 2.21 -9.84 -5.82
CA PHE A 173 2.60 -8.90 -4.77
C PHE A 173 2.82 -9.71 -3.49
N GLU A 174 4.04 -9.68 -2.98
CA GLU A 174 4.46 -10.48 -1.83
C GLU A 174 4.99 -9.58 -0.73
N VAL A 175 4.56 -9.86 0.50
CA VAL A 175 5.11 -9.30 1.73
C VAL A 175 5.76 -10.42 2.50
N ALA A 176 7.00 -10.21 2.93
CA ALA A 176 7.75 -11.13 3.78
C ALA A 176 8.41 -10.37 4.93
N ILE A 177 8.83 -11.10 5.97
CA ILE A 177 9.66 -10.55 7.05
C ILE A 177 11.08 -11.11 6.90
N VAL A 178 12.07 -10.22 6.94
CA VAL A 178 13.48 -10.57 6.73
C VAL A 178 14.35 -10.00 7.84
N LYS A 179 15.49 -10.64 8.10
CA LYS A 179 16.50 -10.07 9.00
C LYS A 179 17.10 -8.82 8.37
N ARG A 180 17.28 -7.79 9.19
CA ARG A 180 17.99 -6.56 8.81
C ARG A 180 19.45 -6.90 8.51
N GLN A 181 19.94 -6.42 7.37
CA GLN A 181 21.34 -6.52 6.97
C GLN A 181 22.15 -5.37 7.58
#